data_AF-X1F7F2-F1
#
_entry.id   AF-X1F7F2-F1
#
_cell.length_a   1.000
_cell.length_b   1.000
_cell.length_c   1.000
_cell.angle_alpha   90.00
_cell.angle_beta   90.00
_cell.angle_gamma   90.00
#
_symmetry.space_group_name_H-M   'P 1'
#
loop_
_entity.id
_entity.type
_entity.pdbx_description
1 polymer ?
#
loop_
_entity_poly.entity_id
_entity_poly.type
_entity_poly.pdbx_seq_one_letter_code
_entity_poly.pdbx_strand_id
1 'polypeptide(L)'
;MYRGYSVSVKDMEEREEIIREAMSSPEIEEWIASYAQRTQSNYRVEFPKFLTWLYFEEGNIMSPKDIIRERTKQWLSDNPQERGTWERIVNRYKQHLEEKGFTENTIMSYRRAVMSFFSYSRVSLKFRRKESKIRSKKTVKIKFAPTNSMMRAMYSHADPLGRALLLVAYHSSLSGVDIKDLRIEELPGLYGDDGKVDSSRHYYLTKARSKSGEWQQTFLSTDALHEL
;
A
#
# COMPACT_ATOMS: atom_id res chain seq x y z
N MET A 1 -10.24 3.66 36.91
CA MET A 1 -10.78 5.03 36.75
C MET A 1 -10.14 5.62 35.49
N TYR A 2 -10.76 5.45 34.32
CA TYR A 2 -10.29 6.10 33.09
C TYR A 2 -10.97 7.48 33.00
N ARG A 3 -10.21 8.56 33.24
CA ARG A 3 -10.65 9.92 32.88
C ARG A 3 -10.64 10.00 31.36
N GLY A 4 -11.80 9.76 30.74
CA GLY A 4 -12.03 10.11 29.35
C GLY A 4 -12.09 11.63 29.23
N TYR A 5 -10.97 12.25 28.90
CA TYR A 5 -11.00 13.62 28.39
C TYR A 5 -11.68 13.58 27.02
N SER A 6 -12.91 14.08 26.93
CA SER A 6 -13.56 14.34 25.65
C SER A 6 -12.81 15.47 24.96
N VAL A 7 -12.07 15.16 23.90
CA VAL A 7 -11.47 16.17 23.02
C VAL A 7 -12.62 16.93 22.34
N SER A 8 -12.61 18.26 22.38
CA SER A 8 -13.67 19.07 21.77
C SER A 8 -13.62 18.94 20.24
N VAL A 9 -14.77 19.06 19.56
CA VAL A 9 -14.83 19.12 18.09
C VAL A 9 -13.94 20.24 17.55
N LYS A 10 -13.94 21.40 18.23
CA LYS A 10 -13.09 22.54 17.89
C LYS A 10 -11.59 22.20 17.96
N ASP A 11 -11.19 21.38 18.93
CA ASP A 11 -9.80 20.94 19.09
C ASP A 11 -9.41 19.96 17.97
N MET A 12 -10.36 19.17 17.45
CA MET A 12 -10.09 18.27 16.32
C MET A 12 -9.92 19.04 15.01
N GLU A 13 -10.77 20.04 14.74
CA GLU A 13 -10.64 20.89 13.55
C GLU A 13 -9.31 21.64 13.53
N GLU A 14 -8.88 22.19 14.67
CA GLU A 14 -7.58 22.86 14.79
C GLU A 14 -6.41 21.90 14.54
N ARG A 15 -6.49 20.67 15.06
CA ARG A 15 -5.48 19.63 14.79
C ARG A 15 -5.41 19.29 13.31
N GLU A 16 -6.56 19.14 12.65
CA GLU A 16 -6.63 18.84 11.22
C GLU A 16 -6.06 19.97 10.37
N GLU A 17 -6.30 21.23 10.76
CA GLU A 17 -5.75 22.41 10.07
C GLU A 17 -4.22 22.43 10.14
N ILE A 18 -3.65 22.24 11.34
CA ILE A 18 -2.19 22.21 11.54
C ILE A 18 -1.54 21.12 10.68
N ILE A 19 -2.17 19.95 10.61
CA ILE A 19 -1.67 18.83 9.79
C ILE A 19 -1.81 19.14 8.30
N ARG A 20 -2.91 19.75 7.88
CA ARG A 20 -3.12 20.17 6.50
C ARG A 20 -2.08 21.18 6.06
N GLU A 21 -1.85 22.21 6.87
CA GLU A 21 -0.82 23.23 6.64
C GLU A 21 0.57 22.60 6.50
N ALA A 22 0.93 21.70 7.43
CA ALA A 22 2.20 20.97 7.34
C ALA A 22 2.29 20.15 6.05
N MET A 23 1.24 19.42 5.68
CA MET A 23 1.18 18.60 4.46
C MET A 23 1.25 19.42 3.18
N SER A 24 0.83 20.68 3.21
CA SER A 24 0.92 21.62 2.09
C SER A 24 2.25 22.38 2.02
N SER A 25 3.21 22.08 2.91
CA SER A 25 4.55 22.66 2.86
C SER A 25 5.30 22.28 1.58
N PRO A 26 6.14 23.18 1.03
CA PRO A 26 6.95 22.89 -0.15
C PRO A 26 7.79 21.62 0.00
N GLU A 27 8.37 21.40 1.20
CA GLU A 27 9.22 20.24 1.47
C GLU A 27 8.47 18.91 1.31
N ILE A 28 7.19 18.85 1.67
CA ILE A 28 6.36 17.65 1.53
C ILE A 28 5.84 17.51 0.10
N GLU A 29 5.38 18.60 -0.52
CA GLU A 29 4.85 18.55 -1.88
C GLU A 29 5.93 18.13 -2.90
N GLU A 30 7.13 18.70 -2.80
CA GLU A 30 8.27 18.32 -3.65
C GLU A 30 8.69 16.86 -3.42
N TRP A 31 8.73 16.42 -2.16
CA TRP A 31 9.03 15.04 -1.80
C TRP A 31 8.03 14.08 -2.43
N ILE A 32 6.73 14.32 -2.24
CA ILE A 32 5.67 13.45 -2.74
C ILE A 32 5.68 13.41 -4.27
N ALA A 33 5.80 14.57 -4.93
CA ALA A 33 5.79 14.68 -6.39
C ALA A 33 6.88 13.85 -7.08
N SER A 34 7.98 13.54 -6.39
CA SER A 34 9.09 12.74 -6.92
C SER A 34 8.79 11.24 -7.11
N TYR A 35 7.65 10.74 -6.64
CA TYR A 35 7.27 9.33 -6.72
C TYR A 35 6.12 9.06 -7.71
N ALA A 36 5.95 7.80 -8.13
CA ALA A 36 4.82 7.38 -8.94
C ALA A 36 3.47 7.60 -8.22
N GLN A 37 2.40 7.88 -8.97
CA GLN A 37 1.08 8.29 -8.48
C GLN A 37 0.52 7.40 -7.33
N ARG A 38 0.69 6.08 -7.42
CA ARG A 38 0.26 5.16 -6.35
C ARG A 38 0.98 5.41 -5.03
N THR A 39 2.29 5.63 -5.09
CA THR A 39 3.12 5.93 -3.91
C THR A 39 2.76 7.30 -3.36
N GLN A 40 2.47 8.28 -4.22
CA GLN A 40 2.00 9.59 -3.78
C GLN A 40 0.72 9.47 -2.95
N SER A 41 -0.28 8.73 -3.47
CA SER A 41 -1.53 8.48 -2.77
C SER A 41 -1.32 7.81 -1.41
N ASN A 42 -0.44 6.80 -1.34
CA ASN A 42 -0.11 6.17 -0.06
C ASN A 42 0.55 7.17 0.91
N TYR A 43 1.57 7.92 0.47
CA TYR A 43 2.29 8.84 1.36
C TYR A 43 1.42 9.99 1.85
N ARG A 44 0.50 10.50 1.03
CA ARG A 44 -0.50 11.50 1.44
C ARG A 44 -1.45 10.99 2.52
N VAL A 45 -1.65 9.67 2.63
CA VAL A 45 -2.50 9.06 3.66
C VAL A 45 -1.68 8.62 4.89
N GLU A 46 -0.44 8.19 4.69
CA GLU A 46 0.39 7.56 5.73
C GLU A 46 1.24 8.56 6.52
N PHE A 47 1.85 9.55 5.84
CA PHE A 47 2.72 10.53 6.50
C PHE A 47 1.99 11.46 7.48
N PRO A 48 0.77 11.98 7.20
CA PRO A 48 0.03 12.79 8.17
C PRO A 48 -0.21 12.09 9.51
N LYS A 49 -0.29 10.75 9.53
CA LYS A 49 -0.47 9.97 10.77
C LYS A 49 0.75 10.07 11.68
N PHE A 50 1.94 10.14 11.09
CA PHE A 50 3.17 10.39 11.84
C PHE A 50 3.18 11.81 12.40
N LEU A 51 2.85 12.83 11.58
CA LEU A 51 2.79 14.22 12.05
C LEU A 51 1.75 14.39 13.17
N THR A 52 0.58 13.76 13.02
CA THR A 52 -0.48 13.79 14.04
C THR A 52 0.01 13.22 15.37
N TRP A 53 0.68 12.06 15.33
CA TRP A 53 1.29 11.49 16.53
C TRP A 53 2.39 12.39 17.10
N LEU A 54 3.30 12.87 16.26
CA LEU A 54 4.43 13.71 16.67
C LEU A 54 3.95 15.00 17.34
N TYR A 55 2.94 15.66 16.77
CA TYR A 55 2.47 16.97 17.25
C TYR A 55 1.61 16.84 18.50
N PHE A 56 0.69 15.88 18.54
CA PHE A 56 -0.38 15.86 19.55
C PHE A 56 -0.26 14.75 20.59
N GLU A 57 0.49 13.68 20.29
CA GLU A 57 0.72 12.60 21.26
C GLU A 57 2.13 12.71 21.87
N GLU A 58 3.15 13.03 21.07
CA GLU A 58 4.51 13.29 21.55
C GLU A 58 4.70 14.76 21.98
N GLY A 59 3.80 15.67 21.57
CA GLY A 59 3.83 17.09 21.95
C GLY A 59 4.92 17.91 21.24
N ASN A 60 5.45 17.42 20.11
CA ASN A 60 6.53 18.06 19.38
C ASN A 60 6.02 18.68 18.06
N ILE A 61 5.46 19.89 18.17
CA ILE A 61 4.93 20.61 17.01
C ILE A 61 6.10 21.28 16.27
N MET A 62 6.39 20.82 15.05
CA MET A 62 7.48 21.33 14.22
C MET A 62 7.06 21.34 12.75
N SER A 63 7.36 22.41 12.02
CA SER A 63 7.14 22.39 10.57
C SER A 63 8.01 21.33 9.89
N PRO A 64 7.64 20.80 8.71
CA PRO A 64 8.47 19.84 7.98
C PRO A 64 9.88 20.37 7.68
N LYS A 65 10.00 21.67 7.40
CA LYS A 65 11.29 22.38 7.29
C LYS A 65 12.11 22.30 8.58
N ASP A 66 11.47 22.50 9.73
CA ASP A 66 12.14 22.43 11.03
C ASP A 66 12.58 21.02 11.38
N ILE A 67 11.77 20.01 11.04
CA ILE A 67 12.14 18.59 11.17
C ILE A 67 13.43 18.31 10.40
N ILE A 68 13.52 18.74 9.14
CA ILE A 68 14.71 18.57 8.30
C ILE A 68 15.90 19.35 8.92
N ARG A 69 15.69 20.61 9.30
CA ARG A 69 16.73 21.46 9.89
C ARG A 69 17.30 20.88 11.18
N GLU A 70 16.44 20.39 12.06
CA GLU A 70 16.85 19.76 13.31
C GLU A 70 17.60 18.46 13.02
N ARG A 71 17.11 17.62 12.11
CA ARG A 71 17.81 16.41 11.70
C ARG A 71 19.20 16.72 11.14
N THR A 72 19.33 17.74 10.31
CA THR A 72 20.63 18.16 9.75
C THR A 72 21.59 18.56 10.87
N LYS A 73 21.13 19.34 11.86
CA LYS A 73 21.95 19.70 13.03
C LYS A 73 22.40 18.46 13.81
N GLN A 74 21.48 17.53 14.06
CA GLN A 74 21.79 16.29 14.77
C GLN A 74 22.75 15.40 13.99
N TRP A 75 22.61 15.31 12.67
CA TRP A 75 23.52 14.53 11.82
C TRP A 75 24.95 15.05 11.93
N LEU A 76 25.11 16.38 11.91
CA LEU A 76 26.41 17.06 12.00
C LEU A 76 27.01 17.07 13.42
N SER A 77 26.27 16.62 14.43
CA SER A 77 26.77 16.56 15.80
C SER A 77 27.84 15.47 15.97
N ASP A 78 28.91 15.80 16.68
CA ASP A 78 29.95 14.84 17.06
C ASP A 78 29.42 13.82 18.09
N ASN A 79 28.42 14.19 18.89
CA ASN A 79 27.80 13.34 19.88
C ASN A 79 26.99 12.20 19.21
N PRO A 80 27.40 10.93 19.35
CA PRO A 80 26.70 9.81 18.73
C PRO A 80 25.25 9.63 19.22
N GLN A 81 24.92 10.11 20.42
CA GLN A 81 23.57 10.02 20.97
C GLN A 81 22.62 11.03 20.33
N GLU A 82 23.12 12.23 20.04
CA GLU A 82 22.34 13.28 19.35
C GLU A 82 22.04 12.87 17.91
N ARG A 83 23.03 12.28 17.21
CA ARG A 83 22.88 11.72 15.87
C ARG A 83 21.74 10.70 15.74
N GLY A 84 21.40 9.99 16.82
CA GLY A 84 20.35 8.95 16.83
C GLY A 84 18.97 9.42 17.28
N THR A 85 18.74 10.73 17.42
CA THR A 85 17.51 11.24 18.05
C THR A 85 16.26 10.99 17.20
N TRP A 86 16.30 11.26 15.90
CA TRP A 86 15.18 10.95 15.00
C TRP A 86 14.94 9.44 14.85
N GLU A 87 15.97 8.62 14.89
CA GLU A 87 15.82 7.16 14.93
C GLU A 87 15.07 6.71 16.18
N ARG A 88 15.36 7.32 17.34
CA ARG A 88 14.62 7.06 18.59
C ARG A 88 13.16 7.53 18.49
N ILE A 89 12.90 8.70 17.92
CA ILE A 89 11.53 9.21 17.69
C ILE A 89 10.73 8.24 16.81
N VAL A 90 11.29 7.83 15.66
CA VAL A 90 10.61 6.90 14.76
C VAL A 90 10.44 5.51 15.39
N ASN A 91 11.36 5.08 16.25
CA ASN A 91 11.20 3.85 17.02
C ASN A 91 10.07 3.95 18.06
N ARG A 92 9.87 5.11 18.70
CA ARG A 92 8.71 5.36 19.57
C ARG A 92 7.41 5.35 18.79
N TYR A 93 7.37 5.99 17.62
CA TYR A 93 6.20 5.91 16.74
C TYR A 93 5.87 4.47 16.34
N LYS A 94 6.89 3.65 16.03
CA LYS A 94 6.70 2.23 15.77
C LYS A 94 6.07 1.51 16.98
N GLN A 95 6.58 1.73 18.19
CA GLN A 95 6.03 1.14 19.42
C GLN A 95 4.58 1.56 19.65
N HIS A 96 4.27 2.83 19.44
CA HIS A 96 2.90 3.36 19.48
C HIS A 96 1.95 2.59 18.55
N LEU A 97 2.38 2.34 17.31
CA LEU A 97 1.56 1.57 16.36
C LEU A 97 1.43 0.09 16.76
N GLU A 98 2.46 -0.50 17.36
CA GLU A 98 2.40 -1.86 17.93
C GLU A 98 1.37 -1.94 19.07
N GLU A 99 1.37 -0.94 19.96
CA GLU A 99 0.42 -0.84 21.09
C GLU A 99 -1.03 -0.61 20.61
N LYS A 100 -1.22 0.16 19.53
CA LYS A 100 -2.52 0.29 18.85
C LYS A 100 -2.96 -0.98 18.09
N GLY A 101 -2.11 -2.01 18.05
CA GLY A 101 -2.46 -3.31 17.45
C GLY A 101 -2.41 -3.35 15.92
N PHE A 102 -1.71 -2.40 15.29
CA PHE A 102 -1.54 -2.43 13.83
C PHE A 102 -0.73 -3.66 13.37
N THR A 103 -1.03 -4.14 12.16
CA THR A 103 -0.29 -5.27 11.56
C THR A 103 1.13 -4.85 11.16
N GLU A 104 2.06 -5.82 11.09
CA GLU A 104 3.44 -5.57 10.65
C GLU A 104 3.51 -4.80 9.33
N ASN A 105 2.70 -5.19 8.34
CA ASN A 105 2.69 -4.54 7.04
C ASN A 105 2.25 -3.09 7.12
N THR A 106 1.23 -2.79 7.92
CA THR A 106 0.75 -1.43 8.13
C THR A 106 1.82 -0.57 8.80
N ILE A 107 2.44 -1.10 9.86
CA ILE A 107 3.53 -0.41 10.58
C ILE A 107 4.71 -0.16 9.64
N MET A 108 5.08 -1.15 8.82
CA MET A 108 6.14 -1.02 7.82
C MET A 108 5.83 0.05 6.77
N SER A 109 4.60 0.12 6.27
CA SER A 109 4.21 1.17 5.30
C SER A 109 4.33 2.56 5.92
N TYR A 110 3.76 2.76 7.12
CA TYR A 110 3.82 4.07 7.79
C TYR A 110 5.27 4.49 8.06
N ARG A 111 6.08 3.56 8.55
CA ARG A 111 7.50 3.81 8.79
C ARG A 111 8.26 4.07 7.49
N ARG A 112 7.90 3.42 6.38
CA ARG A 112 8.50 3.65 5.07
C ARG A 112 8.20 5.06 4.57
N ALA A 113 6.97 5.56 4.72
CA ALA A 113 6.64 6.95 4.39
C ALA A 113 7.55 7.93 5.16
N VAL A 114 7.68 7.75 6.48
CA VAL A 114 8.55 8.61 7.31
C VAL A 114 10.02 8.53 6.88
N MET A 115 10.56 7.32 6.71
CA MET A 115 11.96 7.15 6.27
C MET A 115 12.21 7.76 4.88
N SER A 116 11.21 7.68 3.99
CA SER A 116 11.28 8.21 2.64
C SER A 116 11.39 9.74 2.63
N PHE A 117 10.67 10.43 3.52
CA PHE A 117 10.78 11.88 3.70
C PHE A 117 12.22 12.29 4.06
N PHE A 118 12.78 11.70 5.11
CA PHE A 118 14.16 11.96 5.51
C PHE A 118 15.18 11.62 4.41
N SER A 119 14.95 10.54 3.68
CA SER A 119 15.85 10.13 2.60
C SER A 119 15.82 11.10 1.41
N TYR A 120 14.65 11.62 1.06
CA TYR A 120 14.50 12.62 0.00
C TYR A 120 15.26 13.90 0.35
N SER A 121 15.16 14.36 1.60
CA SER A 121 15.88 15.52 2.12
C SER A 121 17.36 15.28 2.41
N ARG A 122 17.94 14.17 1.91
CA ARG A 122 19.35 13.77 2.09
C ARG A 122 19.82 13.63 3.54
N VAL A 123 18.87 13.41 4.45
CA VAL A 123 19.10 13.24 5.89
C VAL A 123 18.53 11.92 6.42
N SER A 124 18.69 10.86 5.61
CA SER A 124 18.30 9.47 5.90
C SER A 124 18.57 9.00 7.34
N LEU A 125 17.63 8.21 7.86
CA LEU A 125 17.69 7.60 9.18
C LEU A 125 18.49 6.29 9.15
N LYS A 126 19.35 6.06 10.15
CA LYS A 126 20.21 4.88 10.25
C LYS A 126 19.92 4.09 11.53
N PHE A 127 19.03 3.11 11.42
CA PHE A 127 18.64 2.26 12.55
C PHE A 127 19.68 1.20 12.89
N ARG A 128 19.87 0.91 14.19
CA ARG A 128 20.74 -0.18 14.63
C ARG A 128 20.08 -1.55 14.39
N ARG A 129 20.89 -2.60 14.41
CA ARG A 129 20.42 -3.98 14.24
C ARG A 129 19.33 -4.29 15.27
N LYS A 130 18.21 -4.85 14.81
CA LYS A 130 17.00 -5.20 15.59
C LYS A 130 16.07 -4.04 15.98
N GLU A 131 16.46 -2.77 15.85
CA GLU A 131 15.53 -1.65 16.12
C GLU A 131 14.38 -1.62 15.10
N SER A 132 14.64 -2.08 13.88
CA SER A 132 13.65 -2.24 12.82
C SER A 132 12.70 -3.42 13.01
N LYS A 133 12.93 -4.33 13.97
CA LYS A 133 12.04 -5.47 14.17
C LYS A 133 10.71 -4.98 14.75
N ILE A 134 9.63 -5.40 14.09
CA ILE A 134 8.26 -5.10 14.52
C ILE A 134 7.73 -6.29 15.33
N ARG A 135 7.15 -6.00 16.49
CA ARG A 135 6.55 -6.98 17.39
C ARG A 135 5.04 -7.07 17.15
N SER A 136 4.62 -7.25 15.90
CA SER A 136 3.19 -7.47 15.63
C SER A 136 2.84 -8.95 15.80
N LYS A 137 1.60 -9.22 16.23
CA LYS A 137 1.05 -10.58 16.22
C LYS A 137 1.02 -11.07 14.77
N LYS A 138 1.79 -12.12 14.46
CA LYS A 138 1.71 -12.77 13.14
C LYS A 138 0.29 -13.29 12.96
N THR A 139 -0.50 -12.62 12.13
CA THR A 139 -1.75 -13.18 11.66
C THR A 139 -1.41 -14.31 10.70
N VAL A 140 -1.78 -15.55 11.07
CA VAL A 140 -1.72 -16.67 10.15
C VAL A 140 -2.73 -16.37 9.05
N LYS A 141 -2.24 -16.00 7.87
CA LYS A 141 -3.09 -15.87 6.69
C LYS A 141 -3.51 -17.28 6.28
N ILE A 142 -4.69 -17.70 6.72
CA ILE A 142 -5.32 -18.89 6.14
C ILE A 142 -5.67 -18.50 4.71
N LYS A 143 -4.99 -19.12 3.74
CA LYS A 143 -5.34 -18.95 2.33
C LYS A 143 -6.70 -19.60 2.13
N PHE A 144 -7.72 -18.77 1.99
CA PHE A 144 -9.02 -19.23 1.54
C PHE A 144 -8.90 -19.65 0.07
N ALA A 145 -9.34 -20.87 -0.23
CA ALA A 145 -9.50 -21.37 -1.59
C ALA A 145 -10.96 -21.80 -1.75
N PRO A 146 -11.72 -21.21 -2.69
CA PRO A 146 -13.11 -21.59 -2.89
C PRO A 146 -13.18 -23.05 -3.34
N THR A 147 -14.17 -23.79 -2.84
CA THR A 147 -14.44 -25.15 -3.32
C THR A 147 -15.21 -25.10 -4.63
N ASN A 148 -15.18 -26.18 -5.42
CA ASN A 148 -15.99 -26.29 -6.65
C ASN A 148 -17.49 -26.01 -6.40
N SER A 149 -18.02 -26.40 -5.24
CA SER A 149 -19.42 -26.11 -4.89
C SER A 149 -19.70 -24.61 -4.75
N MET A 150 -18.78 -23.87 -4.14
CA MET A 150 -18.87 -22.42 -3.99
C MET A 150 -18.72 -21.72 -5.34
N MET A 151 -17.81 -22.21 -6.20
CA MET A 151 -17.64 -21.68 -7.55
C MET A 151 -18.92 -21.82 -8.38
N ARG A 152 -19.58 -22.98 -8.33
CA ARG A 152 -20.86 -23.21 -9.02
C ARG A 152 -21.97 -22.28 -8.50
N ALA A 153 -22.03 -22.08 -7.19
CA ALA A 153 -23.00 -21.16 -6.59
C ALA A 153 -22.74 -19.69 -7.01
N MET A 154 -21.47 -19.25 -7.01
CA MET A 154 -21.12 -17.91 -7.50
C MET A 154 -21.46 -17.74 -8.98
N TYR A 155 -21.15 -18.74 -9.80
CA TYR A 155 -21.47 -18.74 -11.23
C TYR A 155 -22.99 -18.67 -11.49
N SER A 156 -23.81 -19.40 -10.74
CA SER A 156 -25.28 -19.38 -10.92
C SER A 156 -25.93 -18.03 -10.61
N HIS A 157 -25.30 -17.22 -9.76
CA HIS A 157 -25.80 -15.90 -9.37
C HIS A 157 -25.16 -14.73 -10.13
N ALA A 158 -24.09 -14.99 -10.89
CA ALA A 158 -23.42 -13.97 -11.70
C ALA A 158 -24.15 -13.73 -13.02
N ASP A 159 -24.05 -12.50 -13.50
CA ASP A 159 -24.40 -12.10 -14.87
C ASP A 159 -23.36 -12.65 -15.88
N PRO A 160 -23.62 -12.63 -17.20
CA PRO A 160 -22.71 -13.20 -18.19
C PRO A 160 -21.26 -12.68 -18.08
N LEU A 161 -21.09 -11.36 -17.88
CA LEU A 161 -19.77 -10.77 -17.69
C LEU A 161 -19.09 -11.27 -16.40
N GLY A 162 -19.84 -11.33 -15.29
CA GLY A 162 -19.34 -11.87 -14.02
C GLY A 162 -18.95 -13.35 -14.13
N ARG A 163 -19.68 -14.15 -14.91
CA ARG A 163 -19.35 -15.56 -15.19
C ARG A 163 -18.06 -15.69 -15.97
N ALA A 164 -17.91 -14.96 -17.06
CA ALA A 164 -16.69 -14.93 -17.85
C ALA A 164 -15.48 -14.54 -16.97
N LEU A 165 -15.59 -13.45 -16.20
CA LEU A 165 -14.52 -13.00 -15.29
C LEU A 165 -14.20 -14.03 -14.20
N LEU A 166 -15.21 -14.67 -13.62
CA LEU A 166 -15.04 -15.70 -12.60
C LEU A 166 -14.28 -16.91 -13.16
N LEU A 167 -14.67 -17.39 -14.34
CA LEU A 167 -14.05 -18.55 -14.99
C LEU A 167 -12.63 -18.24 -15.47
N VAL A 168 -12.39 -17.05 -16.03
CA VAL A 168 -11.05 -16.58 -16.36
C VAL A 168 -10.18 -16.54 -15.11
N ALA A 169 -10.64 -15.93 -14.02
CA ALA A 169 -9.87 -15.86 -12.77
C ALA A 169 -9.61 -17.26 -12.15
N TYR A 170 -10.57 -18.17 -12.26
CA TYR A 170 -10.46 -19.50 -11.67
C TYR A 170 -9.53 -20.44 -12.45
N HIS A 171 -9.59 -20.42 -13.79
CA HIS A 171 -8.84 -21.36 -14.62
C HIS A 171 -7.49 -20.82 -15.11
N SER A 172 -7.38 -19.53 -15.41
CA SER A 172 -6.17 -18.97 -16.05
C SER A 172 -5.06 -18.60 -15.06
N SER A 173 -5.29 -18.69 -13.75
CA SER A 173 -4.35 -18.23 -12.71
C SER A 173 -3.85 -16.78 -12.83
N LEU A 174 -4.47 -15.99 -13.72
CA LEU A 174 -4.18 -14.56 -13.90
C LEU A 174 -4.58 -13.81 -12.63
N SER A 175 -3.79 -12.81 -12.24
CA SER A 175 -4.21 -11.94 -11.14
C SER A 175 -5.32 -11.00 -11.60
N GLY A 176 -6.12 -10.46 -10.67
CA GLY A 176 -7.16 -9.50 -11.04
C GLY A 176 -6.63 -8.26 -11.78
N VAL A 177 -5.36 -7.88 -11.57
CA VAL A 177 -4.71 -6.80 -12.34
C VAL A 177 -4.42 -7.27 -13.76
N ASP A 178 -3.89 -8.48 -13.93
CA ASP A 178 -3.60 -9.02 -15.27
C ASP A 178 -4.87 -9.20 -16.11
N ILE A 179 -5.99 -9.60 -15.47
CA ILE A 179 -7.30 -9.71 -16.13
C ILE A 179 -7.82 -8.33 -16.52
N LYS A 180 -7.74 -7.34 -15.62
CA LYS A 180 -8.18 -5.97 -15.88
C LYS A 180 -7.38 -5.31 -17.02
N ASP A 181 -6.09 -5.63 -17.13
CA ASP A 181 -5.19 -5.09 -18.15
C ASP A 181 -5.13 -5.99 -19.41
N LEU A 182 -5.95 -7.04 -19.51
CA LEU A 182 -6.01 -7.93 -20.67
C LEU A 182 -6.71 -7.20 -21.82
N ARG A 183 -6.02 -7.12 -22.97
CA ARG A 183 -6.55 -6.44 -24.16
C ARG A 183 -6.86 -7.43 -25.28
N ILE A 184 -7.85 -7.11 -26.11
CA ILE A 184 -8.25 -7.98 -27.23
C ILE A 184 -7.11 -8.13 -28.24
N GLU A 185 -6.30 -7.08 -28.43
CA GLU A 185 -5.14 -7.08 -29.31
C GLU A 185 -4.04 -8.05 -28.86
N GLU A 186 -4.04 -8.45 -27.58
CA GLU A 186 -3.14 -9.46 -27.03
C GLU A 186 -3.68 -10.89 -27.20
N LEU A 187 -4.87 -11.05 -27.78
CA LEU A 187 -5.56 -12.33 -27.99
C LEU A 187 -5.79 -12.59 -29.49
N PRO A 188 -4.71 -12.70 -30.30
CA PRO A 188 -4.84 -12.92 -31.74
C PRO A 188 -5.56 -14.24 -32.03
N GLY A 189 -6.49 -14.21 -32.99
CA GLY A 189 -7.26 -15.39 -33.40
C GLY A 189 -8.27 -15.88 -32.36
N LEU A 190 -8.58 -15.09 -31.32
CA LEU A 190 -9.66 -15.41 -30.39
C LEU A 190 -11.01 -15.37 -31.11
N TYR A 191 -11.21 -14.37 -31.96
CA TYR A 191 -12.37 -14.26 -32.85
C TYR A 191 -12.00 -14.81 -34.23
N GLY A 192 -12.84 -15.70 -34.76
CA GLY A 192 -12.75 -16.16 -36.13
C GLY A 192 -13.18 -15.08 -37.14
N ASP A 193 -13.07 -15.41 -38.43
CA ASP A 193 -13.46 -14.51 -39.52
C ASP A 193 -14.97 -14.15 -39.50
N ASP A 194 -15.78 -14.97 -38.83
CA ASP A 194 -17.21 -14.75 -38.60
C ASP A 194 -17.50 -13.88 -37.36
N GLY A 195 -16.46 -13.39 -36.68
CA GLY A 195 -16.56 -12.57 -35.47
C GLY A 195 -16.95 -13.36 -34.22
N LYS A 196 -16.94 -14.70 -34.25
CA LYS A 196 -17.29 -15.54 -33.10
C LYS A 196 -16.06 -16.15 -32.43
N VAL A 197 -16.18 -16.41 -31.13
CA VAL A 197 -15.16 -17.11 -30.36
C VAL A 197 -15.26 -18.62 -30.58
N ASP A 198 -14.15 -19.25 -30.93
CA ASP A 198 -14.05 -20.71 -30.99
C ASP A 198 -13.96 -21.27 -29.55
N SER A 199 -15.13 -21.62 -29.00
CA SER A 199 -15.27 -22.21 -27.67
C SER A 199 -15.07 -23.73 -27.63
N SER A 200 -14.72 -24.37 -28.76
CA SER A 200 -14.51 -25.83 -28.83
C SER A 200 -13.20 -26.31 -28.19
N ARG A 201 -12.25 -25.39 -27.99
CA ARG A 201 -10.92 -25.67 -27.44
C ARG A 201 -10.46 -24.56 -26.51
N HIS A 202 -9.53 -24.87 -25.62
CA HIS A 202 -8.89 -23.87 -24.77
C HIS A 202 -8.06 -22.89 -25.61
N TYR A 203 -8.12 -21.61 -25.25
CA TYR A 203 -7.30 -20.58 -25.87
C TYR A 203 -6.03 -20.37 -25.05
N TYR A 204 -4.87 -20.75 -25.58
CA TYR A 204 -3.59 -20.60 -24.89
C TYR A 204 -2.98 -19.24 -25.17
N LEU A 205 -2.48 -18.57 -24.12
CA LEU A 205 -1.81 -17.28 -24.26
C LEU A 205 -0.54 -17.20 -23.40
N THR A 206 0.36 -16.32 -23.81
CA THR A 206 1.56 -15.98 -23.05
C THR A 206 1.53 -14.48 -22.76
N LYS A 207 1.61 -14.10 -21.48
CA LYS A 207 1.54 -12.68 -21.05
C LYS A 207 2.59 -12.41 -19.99
N ALA A 208 3.18 -11.22 -20.00
CA ALA A 208 4.02 -10.75 -18.90
C ALA A 208 3.12 -10.25 -17.75
N ARG A 209 3.39 -10.66 -16.50
CA ARG A 209 2.64 -10.19 -15.33
C ARG A 209 2.75 -8.67 -15.18
N SER A 210 1.63 -7.96 -15.01
CA SER A 210 1.62 -6.50 -14.86
C SER A 210 2.50 -6.00 -13.70
N LYS A 211 2.71 -6.83 -12.67
CA LYS A 211 3.48 -6.45 -11.47
C LYS A 211 4.97 -6.80 -11.54
N SER A 212 5.33 -8.00 -12.02
CA SER A 212 6.72 -8.49 -12.00
C SER A 212 7.41 -8.43 -13.36
N GLY A 213 6.66 -8.32 -14.47
CA GLY A 213 7.18 -8.45 -15.82
C GLY A 213 7.56 -9.88 -16.21
N GLU A 214 7.35 -10.86 -15.32
CA GLU A 214 7.64 -12.27 -15.61
C GLU A 214 6.64 -12.82 -16.61
N TRP A 215 7.16 -13.48 -17.64
CA TRP A 215 6.35 -14.19 -18.63
C TRP A 215 5.69 -15.41 -18.02
N GLN A 216 4.38 -15.54 -18.19
CA GLN A 216 3.62 -16.73 -17.82
C GLN A 216 2.84 -17.26 -19.02
N GLN A 217 2.81 -18.58 -19.14
CA GLN A 217 1.92 -19.29 -20.05
C GLN A 217 0.65 -19.65 -19.29
N THR A 218 -0.50 -19.41 -19.93
CA THR A 218 -1.80 -19.74 -19.37
C THR A 218 -2.80 -20.03 -20.48
N PHE A 219 -4.06 -20.27 -20.12
CA PHE A 219 -5.15 -20.49 -21.05
C PHE A 219 -6.47 -19.90 -20.55
N LEU A 220 -7.36 -19.61 -21.49
CA LEU A 220 -8.79 -19.40 -21.25
C LEU A 220 -9.50 -20.73 -21.51
N SER A 221 -10.21 -21.23 -20.51
CA SER A 221 -10.96 -22.48 -20.61
C SER A 221 -12.12 -22.36 -21.59
N THR A 222 -12.56 -23.48 -22.19
CA THR A 222 -13.75 -23.55 -23.05
C THR A 222 -14.98 -22.97 -22.35
N ASP A 223 -15.15 -23.26 -21.05
CA ASP A 223 -16.26 -22.74 -20.25
C ASP A 223 -16.26 -21.20 -20.19
N ALA A 224 -15.07 -20.59 -20.08
CA ALA A 224 -14.93 -19.14 -20.08
C ALA A 224 -15.20 -18.56 -21.47
N LEU A 225 -14.77 -19.25 -22.52
CA LEU A 225 -15.00 -18.85 -23.91
C LEU A 225 -16.47 -18.97 -24.32
N HIS A 226 -17.24 -19.87 -23.72
CA HIS A 226 -18.68 -19.98 -23.95
C HIS A 226 -19.49 -18.80 -23.40
N GLU A 227 -18.93 -18.04 -22.46
CA GLU A 227 -19.56 -16.83 -21.90
C GLU A 227 -19.20 -15.54 -22.67
N LEU A 228 -18.24 -15.61 -23.59
CA LEU A 228 -17.77 -14.49 -24.42
C LEU A 228 -18.49 -14.48 -25.78
#